data_AF-W4LI95-F1
#
_entry.id   AF-W4LI95-F1
#
_cell.length_a   1.000
_cell.length_b   1.000
_cell.length_c   1.000
_cell.angle_alpha   90.00
_cell.angle_beta   90.00
_cell.angle_gamma   90.00
#
_symmetry.space_group_name_H-M   'P 1'
#
loop_
_entity.id
_entity.type
_entity.pdbx_description
1 polymer ?
#
loop_
_entity_poly.entity_id
_entity_poly.type
_entity_poly.pdbx_seq_one_letter_code
_entity_poly.pdbx_strand_id
1 'polypeptide(L)'
;MSQALLEMAKELVTEQIRMKRVQSEDVQPLLRATYETLLSLQQNEMSGSAAANSGMPDADPSAIWKRSIAKYAITCLECGGTFKQLSRRHLRIHDLDSKSYRAKYGIPRTQPLSARVATARRRELAKQIRPWEQAASMREAGKTTPKKRGRNA
;
A
#
# COMPACT_ATOMS: atom_id res chain seq x y z
N MET A 1 -9.40 31.63 -16.07
CA MET A 1 -10.20 32.62 -15.32
C MET A 1 -10.84 31.89 -14.16
N SER A 2 -10.27 32.06 -12.97
CA SER A 2 -10.72 31.46 -11.72
C SER A 2 -12.15 31.91 -11.41
N GLN A 3 -13.15 31.11 -11.75
CA GLN A 3 -14.45 31.25 -11.11
C GLN A 3 -14.20 31.19 -9.61
N ALA A 4 -14.70 32.18 -8.87
CA ALA A 4 -14.57 32.19 -7.43
C ALA A 4 -15.19 30.87 -6.91
N LEU A 5 -14.54 30.18 -5.98
CA LEU A 5 -15.03 28.92 -5.39
C LEU A 5 -16.51 29.00 -4.98
N LEU A 6 -16.94 30.19 -4.55
CA LEU A 6 -18.30 30.50 -4.16
C LEU A 6 -19.29 30.43 -5.33
N GLU A 7 -18.87 30.83 -6.52
CA GLU A 7 -19.66 30.79 -7.75
C GLU A 7 -19.91 29.34 -8.21
N MET A 8 -18.87 28.49 -8.18
CA MET A 8 -19.01 27.05 -8.45
C MET A 8 -19.89 26.34 -7.40
N ALA A 9 -19.70 26.65 -6.12
CA ALA A 9 -20.53 26.08 -5.05
C ALA A 9 -22.02 26.47 -5.22
N LYS A 10 -22.29 27.73 -5.61
CA LYS A 10 -23.64 28.22 -5.91
C LYS A 10 -24.26 27.45 -7.07
N GLU A 11 -23.56 27.30 -8.19
CA GLU A 11 -24.07 26.59 -9.37
C GLU A 11 -24.43 25.14 -9.04
N LEU A 12 -23.55 24.42 -8.34
CA LEU A 12 -23.80 23.03 -7.93
C LEU A 12 -25.02 22.89 -7.02
N VAL A 13 -25.19 23.81 -6.06
CA VAL A 13 -26.34 23.79 -5.15
C VAL A 13 -27.63 24.15 -5.89
N THR A 14 -27.60 25.11 -6.82
CA THR A 14 -28.78 25.42 -7.65
C THR A 14 -29.23 24.25 -8.51
N GLU A 15 -28.29 23.47 -9.06
CA GLU A 15 -28.62 22.25 -9.81
C GLU A 15 -29.15 21.14 -8.90
N GLN A 16 -28.60 20.96 -7.69
CA GLN A 16 -29.13 20.02 -6.70
C GLN A 16 -30.59 20.34 -6.31
N ILE A 17 -30.92 21.63 -6.17
CA ILE A 17 -32.29 22.09 -5.89
C ILE A 17 -33.21 21.86 -7.10
N ARG A 18 -32.75 22.15 -8.33
CA ARG A 18 -33.50 21.89 -9.57
C ARG A 18 -33.83 20.41 -9.75
N MET A 19 -32.91 19.53 -9.38
CA MET A 19 -33.13 18.07 -9.40
C MET A 19 -34.02 17.55 -8.25
N LYS A 20 -34.59 18.45 -7.42
CA LYS A 20 -35.42 18.15 -6.24
C LYS A 20 -34.75 17.19 -5.25
N ARG A 21 -33.43 17.31 -5.06
CA ARG A 21 -32.67 16.43 -4.15
C ARG A 21 -32.49 16.97 -2.75
N VAL A 22 -33.00 18.16 -2.45
CA VAL A 22 -32.69 18.89 -1.21
C VAL A 22 -33.98 19.46 -0.64
N GLN A 23 -34.24 19.20 0.63
CA GLN A 23 -35.31 19.89 1.36
C GLN A 23 -34.85 21.30 1.75
N SER A 24 -35.79 22.23 1.93
CA SER A 24 -35.48 23.64 2.24
C SER A 24 -34.56 23.82 3.46
N GLU A 25 -34.65 22.91 4.42
CA GLU A 25 -33.87 22.88 5.67
C GLU A 25 -32.40 22.48 5.44
N ASP A 26 -32.12 21.71 4.38
CA ASP A 26 -30.80 21.14 4.09
C ASP A 26 -29.95 22.02 3.16
N VAL A 27 -30.52 23.10 2.62
CA VAL A 27 -29.83 23.97 1.63
C VAL A 27 -28.61 24.66 2.24
N GLN A 28 -28.75 25.20 3.46
CA GLN A 28 -27.67 25.91 4.14
C GLN A 28 -26.50 24.99 4.54
N PRO A 29 -26.71 23.81 5.17
CA PRO A 29 -25.61 22.89 5.47
C PRO A 29 -24.97 22.33 4.20
N LEU A 30 -25.76 22.06 3.15
CA LEU A 30 -25.23 21.58 1.88
C LEU A 30 -24.28 22.59 1.22
N LEU A 31 -24.64 23.88 1.20
CA LEU A 31 -23.80 24.94 0.65
C LEU A 31 -22.46 25.07 1.39
N ARG A 32 -22.48 24.96 2.73
CA ARG A 32 -21.25 24.97 3.52
C ARG A 32 -20.38 23.75 3.20
N ALA A 33 -20.97 22.56 3.17
CA ALA A 33 -20.26 21.32 2.88
C ALA A 33 -19.65 21.29 1.46
N THR A 34 -20.37 21.79 0.44
CA THR A 34 -19.83 21.87 -0.92
C THR A 34 -18.70 22.89 -1.02
N TYR A 35 -18.84 24.04 -0.35
CA TYR A 35 -17.78 25.04 -0.32
C TYR A 35 -16.51 24.52 0.39
N GLU A 36 -16.66 23.84 1.53
CA GLU A 36 -15.54 23.23 2.27
C GLU A 36 -14.83 22.15 1.46
N THR A 37 -15.59 21.30 0.74
CA THR A 37 -14.98 20.26 -0.11
C THR A 37 -14.22 20.87 -1.28
N LEU A 38 -14.77 21.87 -1.96
CA LEU A 38 -14.08 22.57 -3.05
C LEU A 38 -12.84 23.32 -2.56
N LEU A 39 -12.91 23.95 -1.39
CA LEU A 39 -11.75 24.61 -0.76
C LEU A 39 -10.65 23.60 -0.41
N SER A 40 -11.02 22.45 0.15
CA SER A 40 -10.07 21.37 0.43
C SER A 40 -9.42 20.84 -0.84
N LEU A 41 -10.17 20.69 -1.94
CA LEU A 41 -9.64 20.25 -3.23
C LEU A 41 -8.67 21.28 -3.82
N GLN A 42 -9.02 22.57 -3.79
CA GLN A 42 -8.14 23.64 -4.27
C GLN A 42 -6.82 23.68 -3.48
N GLN A 43 -6.87 23.53 -2.15
CA GLN A 43 -5.66 23.47 -1.32
C GLN A 43 -4.80 22.24 -1.64
N ASN A 44 -5.44 21.10 -1.94
CA ASN A 44 -4.78 19.88 -2.37
C ASN A 44 -4.05 20.06 -3.71
N GLU A 45 -4.71 20.70 -4.67
CA GLU A 45 -4.17 21.00 -6.00
C GLU A 45 -3.00 21.99 -5.93
N MET A 46 -3.13 23.05 -5.11
CA MET A 46 -2.05 24.01 -4.88
C MET A 46 -0.86 23.42 -4.09
N SER A 47 -1.09 22.44 -3.21
CA SER A 47 -0.02 21.73 -2.48
C SER A 47 0.51 20.49 -3.21
N GLY A 48 0.01 20.15 -4.40
CA GLY A 48 0.45 18.96 -5.15
C GLY A 48 0.26 17.64 -4.40
N SER A 49 -0.65 17.59 -3.44
CA SER A 49 -0.91 16.43 -2.60
C SER A 49 -2.24 15.84 -3.02
N ALA A 50 -2.27 14.66 -3.63
CA ALA A 50 -3.50 13.92 -3.82
C ALA A 50 -3.86 13.24 -2.50
N ALA A 51 -4.61 13.93 -1.64
CA ALA A 51 -5.10 13.37 -0.38
C ALA A 51 -6.10 12.23 -0.62
N ALA A 52 -5.65 11.00 -0.38
CA ALA A 52 -6.52 9.93 0.12
C ALA A 52 -6.38 9.89 1.66
N ASN A 53 -7.31 10.61 2.31
CA ASN A 53 -7.87 10.43 3.65
C ASN A 53 -6.97 10.19 4.88
N SER A 54 -7.18 11.14 5.81
CA SER A 54 -7.13 11.08 7.29
C SER A 54 -5.77 10.96 8.02
N GLY A 55 -5.31 12.10 8.53
CA GLY A 55 -4.59 12.21 9.80
C GLY A 55 -3.14 12.69 9.74
N MET A 56 -2.95 14.00 9.87
CA MET A 56 -1.70 14.66 10.34
C MET A 56 -1.22 14.08 11.71
N PRO A 57 -0.01 14.41 12.22
CA PRO A 57 1.08 15.22 11.66
C PRO A 57 2.41 14.45 11.60
N ASP A 58 3.43 15.06 10.99
CA ASP A 58 4.87 14.86 11.24
C ASP A 58 5.30 13.46 11.71
N ALA A 59 5.29 12.50 10.80
CA ALA A 59 5.92 11.21 11.04
C ALA A 59 7.04 11.06 10.03
N ASP A 60 8.25 11.41 10.49
CA ASP A 60 9.55 10.88 10.09
C ASP A 60 9.45 9.93 8.88
N PRO A 61 10.06 10.21 7.71
CA PRO A 61 9.86 9.43 6.48
C PRO A 61 10.03 7.90 6.66
N SER A 62 10.74 7.49 7.70
CA SER A 62 10.84 6.12 8.22
C SER A 62 9.53 5.50 8.77
N ALA A 63 8.43 6.24 8.90
CA ALA A 63 7.16 5.78 9.46
C ALA A 63 6.07 5.58 8.40
N ILE A 64 6.24 6.16 7.21
CA ILE A 64 5.26 6.10 6.11
C ILE A 64 5.07 4.65 5.64
N TRP A 65 6.15 3.86 5.58
CA TRP A 65 6.07 2.45 5.19
C TRP A 65 5.28 1.59 6.18
N LYS A 66 5.27 1.95 7.47
CA LYS A 66 4.49 1.21 8.49
C LYS A 66 3.00 1.37 8.25
N ARG A 67 2.56 2.56 7.78
CA ARG A 67 1.17 2.85 7.43
C ARG A 67 0.74 2.14 6.14
N SER A 68 1.65 1.97 5.18
CA SER A 68 1.41 1.23 3.92
C SER A 68 1.06 -0.26 4.14
N ILE A 69 1.56 -0.88 5.21
CA ILE A 69 1.32 -2.31 5.49
C ILE A 69 0.10 -2.48 6.41
N ALA A 70 -1.08 -2.67 5.81
CA ALA A 70 -2.31 -2.95 6.53
C ALA A 70 -2.46 -4.45 6.91
N LYS A 71 -3.52 -4.76 7.67
CA LYS A 71 -3.82 -6.13 8.13
C LYS A 71 -4.08 -7.08 6.96
N TYR A 72 -4.94 -6.67 6.02
CA TYR A 72 -5.41 -7.50 4.89
C TYR A 72 -4.85 -7.07 3.53
N ALA A 73 -4.25 -5.88 3.43
CA ALA A 73 -3.70 -5.33 2.20
C ALA A 73 -2.37 -4.60 2.47
N ILE A 74 -1.64 -4.30 1.40
CA ILE A 74 -0.48 -3.41 1.36
C ILE A 74 -0.72 -2.39 0.26
N THR A 75 -0.47 -1.12 0.57
CA THR A 75 -0.63 -0.01 -0.38
C THR A 75 0.71 0.32 -1.02
N CYS A 76 0.79 0.37 -2.35
CA CYS A 76 1.99 0.80 -3.05
C CYS A 76 2.21 2.30 -2.84
N LEU A 77 3.42 2.69 -2.44
CA LEU A 77 3.77 4.09 -2.17
C LEU A 77 4.04 4.90 -3.45
N GLU A 78 4.14 4.24 -4.62
CA GLU A 78 4.36 4.90 -5.92
C GLU A 78 3.04 5.20 -6.64
N CYS A 79 2.08 4.27 -6.59
CA CYS A 79 0.82 4.38 -7.34
C CYS A 79 -0.45 4.38 -6.48
N GLY A 80 -0.34 4.23 -5.16
CA GLY A 80 -1.50 4.15 -4.27
C GLY A 80 -2.34 2.88 -4.39
N GLY A 81 -1.98 1.95 -5.29
CA GLY A 81 -2.72 0.71 -5.49
C GLY A 81 -2.67 -0.22 -4.28
N THR A 82 -3.81 -0.82 -3.91
CA THR A 82 -3.92 -1.78 -2.81
C THR A 82 -3.80 -3.21 -3.31
N PHE A 83 -2.86 -3.98 -2.73
CA PHE A 83 -2.59 -5.36 -3.10
C PHE A 83 -2.52 -6.26 -1.87
N LYS A 84 -2.59 -7.58 -2.04
CA LYS A 84 -2.27 -8.52 -0.95
C LYS A 84 -0.76 -8.64 -0.72
N GLN A 85 0.02 -8.45 -1.79
CA GLN A 85 1.48 -8.45 -1.80
C GLN A 85 1.98 -7.57 -2.95
N LEU A 86 3.00 -6.76 -2.69
CA LEU A 86 3.79 -6.10 -3.73
C LEU A 86 4.66 -7.15 -4.43
N SER A 87 4.24 -7.53 -5.63
CA SER A 87 4.97 -8.50 -6.45
C SER A 87 6.10 -7.85 -7.22
N ARG A 88 7.13 -8.63 -7.58
CA ARG A 88 8.20 -8.20 -8.50
C ARG A 88 7.68 -7.77 -9.87
N ARG A 89 6.48 -8.21 -10.26
CA ARG A 89 5.83 -7.79 -11.51
C ARG A 89 5.33 -6.36 -11.39
N HIS A 90 4.66 -6.03 -10.28
CA HIS A 90 4.15 -4.68 -10.05
C HIS A 90 5.28 -3.66 -9.88
N LEU A 91 6.34 -4.01 -9.13
CA LEU A 91 7.50 -3.13 -8.96
C LEU A 91 8.21 -2.83 -10.29
N ARG A 92 8.25 -3.80 -11.22
CA ARG A 92 8.81 -3.58 -12.57
C ARG A 92 8.02 -2.60 -13.43
N ILE A 93 6.72 -2.39 -13.18
CA ILE A 93 5.93 -1.36 -13.87
C ILE A 93 6.43 0.04 -13.50
N HIS A 94 7.04 0.17 -12.32
CA HIS A 94 7.65 1.40 -11.83
C HIS A 94 9.17 1.42 -12.03
N ASP A 95 9.73 0.52 -12.86
CA ASP A 95 11.17 0.36 -13.08
C ASP A 95 11.99 0.16 -11.78
N LEU A 96 11.34 -0.35 -10.74
CA LEU A 96 11.94 -0.58 -9.43
C LEU A 96 12.10 -2.08 -9.18
N ASP A 97 13.19 -2.43 -8.48
CA ASP A 97 13.31 -3.74 -7.86
C ASP A 97 12.97 -3.65 -6.37
N SER A 98 12.67 -4.80 -5.76
CA SER A 98 12.31 -4.88 -4.34
C SER A 98 13.40 -4.31 -3.42
N LYS A 99 14.68 -4.36 -3.80
CA LYS A 99 15.77 -3.75 -3.04
C LYS A 99 15.73 -2.21 -3.15
N SER A 100 15.59 -1.69 -4.36
CA SER A 100 15.53 -0.26 -4.65
C SER A 100 14.30 0.38 -4.02
N TYR A 101 13.14 -0.27 -4.10
CA TYR A 101 11.90 0.17 -3.45
C TYR A 101 12.09 0.29 -1.93
N ARG A 102 12.73 -0.70 -1.28
CA ARG A 102 12.99 -0.63 0.16
C ARG A 102 13.95 0.49 0.52
N ALA A 103 15.00 0.72 -0.27
CA ALA A 103 15.96 1.80 -0.03
C ALA A 103 15.30 3.18 -0.18
N LYS A 104 14.47 3.37 -1.22
CA LYS A 104 13.76 4.62 -1.49
C LYS A 104 12.84 5.05 -0.33
N TYR A 105 12.18 4.07 0.30
CA TYR A 105 11.20 4.33 1.37
C TYR A 105 11.71 3.99 2.78
N GLY A 106 13.01 3.76 2.96
CA GLY A 106 13.59 3.45 4.28
C GLY A 106 13.07 2.15 4.92
N ILE A 107 12.59 1.19 4.11
CA ILE A 107 12.02 -0.06 4.60
C ILE A 107 13.15 -1.03 4.99
N PRO A 108 13.11 -1.64 6.18
CA PRO A 108 14.08 -2.66 6.57
C PRO A 108 14.13 -3.83 5.57
N ARG A 109 15.33 -4.37 5.30
CA ARG A 109 15.51 -5.47 4.34
C ARG A 109 14.79 -6.76 4.76
N THR A 110 14.59 -6.95 6.06
CA THR A 110 13.88 -8.09 6.65
C THR A 110 12.35 -7.96 6.58
N GLN A 111 11.84 -6.76 6.29
CA GLN A 111 10.41 -6.51 6.28
C GLN A 111 9.77 -7.06 4.98
N PRO A 112 8.70 -7.87 5.10
CA PRO A 112 7.98 -8.37 3.93
C PRO A 112 7.10 -7.28 3.32
N LEU A 113 7.10 -7.20 1.99
CA LEU A 113 6.23 -6.32 1.19
C LEU A 113 4.85 -6.97 0.95
N SER A 114 4.25 -7.51 2.00
CA SER A 114 2.93 -8.15 1.95
C SER A 114 2.10 -7.83 3.17
N ALA A 115 0.77 -7.99 3.05
CA ALA A 115 -0.14 -7.82 4.18
C ALA A 115 0.27 -8.67 5.40
N ARG A 116 -0.06 -8.19 6.60
CA ARG A 116 0.31 -8.87 7.86
C ARG A 116 -0.24 -10.30 7.92
N VAL A 117 -1.50 -10.49 7.51
CA VAL A 117 -2.14 -11.80 7.47
C VAL A 117 -1.46 -12.75 6.47
N ALA A 118 -1.07 -12.25 5.29
CA ALA A 118 -0.39 -13.06 4.29
C ALA A 118 0.99 -13.53 4.79
N THR A 119 1.72 -12.65 5.47
CA THR A 119 3.00 -12.98 6.10
C THR A 119 2.84 -14.00 7.22
N ALA A 120 1.84 -13.82 8.09
CA ALA A 120 1.54 -14.75 9.17
C ALA A 120 1.20 -16.16 8.64
N ARG A 121 0.35 -16.23 7.60
CA ARG A 121 -0.03 -17.51 6.97
C ARG A 121 1.17 -18.24 6.39
N ARG A 122 2.12 -17.54 5.74
CA ARG A 122 3.35 -18.18 5.24
C ARG A 122 4.23 -18.71 6.37
N ARG A 123 4.37 -17.96 7.47
CA ARG A 123 5.12 -18.41 8.63
C ARG A 123 4.52 -19.69 9.22
N GLU A 124 3.19 -19.75 9.30
CA GLU A 124 2.49 -20.94 9.78
C GLU A 124 2.72 -22.16 8.87
N LEU A 125 2.57 -21.98 7.55
CA LEU A 125 2.86 -23.05 6.58
C LEU A 125 4.31 -23.52 6.65
N ALA A 126 5.27 -22.61 6.81
CA ALA A 126 6.68 -22.96 6.95
C ALA A 126 6.94 -23.78 8.23
N LYS A 127 6.24 -23.47 9.34
CA LYS A 127 6.31 -24.25 10.57
C LYS A 127 5.74 -25.66 10.40
N GLN A 128 4.67 -25.81 9.63
CA GLN A 128 4.07 -27.13 9.38
C GLN A 128 4.96 -28.01 8.49
N ILE A 129 5.59 -27.42 7.47
CA ILE A 129 6.45 -28.16 6.52
C ILE A 129 7.79 -28.57 7.18
N ARG A 130 8.26 -27.83 8.21
CA ARG A 130 9.55 -28.04 8.91
C ARG A 130 10.72 -28.31 7.94
N PRO A 131 10.93 -27.47 6.90
CA PRO A 131 11.90 -27.76 5.85
C PRO A 131 13.36 -27.88 6.35
N TRP A 132 13.67 -27.34 7.53
CA TRP A 132 15.00 -27.48 8.16
C TRP A 132 15.30 -28.90 8.63
N GLU A 133 14.29 -29.70 9.00
CA GLU A 133 14.48 -31.10 9.39
C GLU A 133 14.69 -32.00 8.18
N GLN A 134 13.95 -31.74 7.10
CA GLN A 134 14.15 -32.41 5.82
C GLN A 134 15.54 -32.10 5.24
N ALA A 135 16.00 -30.85 5.36
CA ALA A 135 17.34 -30.47 4.94
C ALA A 135 18.43 -31.11 5.83
N ALA A 136 18.20 -31.26 7.13
CA ALA A 136 19.13 -31.94 8.03
C ALA A 136 19.27 -33.42 7.68
N SER A 137 18.14 -34.12 7.48
CA SER A 137 18.14 -35.55 7.13
C SER A 137 18.80 -35.82 5.77
N MET A 138 18.59 -34.97 4.76
CA MET A 138 19.26 -35.08 3.46
C MET A 138 20.78 -34.85 3.54
N ARG A 139 21.24 -33.96 4.44
CA ARG A 139 22.68 -33.71 4.65
C ARG A 139 23.36 -34.87 5.39
N GLU A 140 22.62 -35.59 6.23
CA GLU A 140 23.11 -36.75 6.96
C GLU A 140 23.22 -37.99 6.06
N ALA A 141 22.23 -38.20 5.18
CA ALA A 141 22.25 -39.25 4.16
C ALA A 141 23.41 -39.10 3.14
N GLY A 142 23.82 -37.87 2.84
CA GLY A 142 24.97 -37.59 1.96
C GLY A 142 26.35 -37.88 2.57
N LYS A 143 26.44 -38.09 3.90
CA LYS A 143 27.72 -38.43 4.58
C LYS A 143 27.99 -39.93 4.62
N THR A 144 26.97 -40.78 4.39
CA THR A 144 27.10 -42.24 4.40
C THR A 144 27.34 -42.78 2.99
N THR A 145 28.51 -42.49 2.38
CA THR A 145 29.16 -43.39 1.40
C THR A 145 30.55 -42.86 0.97
N PRO A 146 31.63 -43.45 1.48
CA PRO A 146 32.88 -43.51 0.75
C PRO A 146 33.20 -44.99 0.45
N LYS A 147 32.73 -45.54 -0.69
CA LYS A 147 33.22 -46.84 -1.16
C LYS A 147 34.27 -46.66 -2.23
N LYS A 148 35.53 -46.62 -1.77
CA LYS A 148 36.76 -46.83 -2.54
C LYS A 148 36.74 -48.19 -3.26
N ARG A 149 37.45 -48.23 -4.40
CA ARG A 149 37.95 -49.40 -5.20
C ARG A 149 36.98 -49.90 -6.28
N GLY A 150 37.39 -50.11 -7.54
CA GLY A 150 38.73 -50.21 -8.11
C GLY A 150 38.76 -49.79 -9.58
N ARG A 151 39.88 -49.19 -9.96
CA ARG A 151 40.26 -48.84 -11.33
C ARG A 151 40.88 -50.11 -11.90
N ASN A 152 40.18 -50.84 -12.78
CA ASN A 152 40.77 -51.97 -13.47
C ASN A 152 41.47 -51.50 -14.75
N ALA A 153 42.68 -52.06 -14.90
CA ALA A 153 43.60 -51.97 -16.01
C ALA A 153 43.08 -52.68 -17.26
#